data_AF-Q2U7N5-F1
#
_entry.id   AF-Q2U7N5-F1
#
_cell.length_a   1.000
_cell.length_b   1.000
_cell.length_c   1.000
_cell.angle_alpha   90.00
_cell.angle_beta   90.00
_cell.angle_gamma   90.00
#
_symmetry.space_group_name_H-M   'P 1'
#
loop_
_entity.id
_entity.type
_entity.pdbx_description
1 polymer ?
#
loop_
_entity_poly.entity_id
_entity_poly.type
_entity_poly.pdbx_seq_one_letter_code
_entity_poly.pdbx_strand_id
1 'polypeptide(L)'
;MSPVQDPVDHDDVPILIIGSGPCGLLLAFMLARLGVRSLIVERYPTRLDAPKAHALSPRSLELCRQFGLDVNKIRNIGAAREDAHWVNFVTSLSGKLVGRLPYERMDAEVLNDTPTMIHNIPQPEFEDLIARELPNHDLVEVRKNHSFVRLENWVATGQRVPLGGS
;
A
#
# COMPACT_ATOMS: atom_id res chain seq x y z
N MET A 1 -33.32 -19.80 -22.95
CA MET A 1 -31.99 -19.44 -23.49
C MET A 1 -30.97 -19.64 -22.38
N SER A 2 -30.08 -20.61 -22.51
CA SER A 2 -28.96 -20.76 -21.58
C SER A 2 -28.02 -19.57 -21.74
N PRO A 3 -27.50 -18.97 -20.66
CA PRO A 3 -26.55 -17.88 -20.78
C PRO A 3 -25.30 -18.40 -21.51
N VAL A 4 -24.79 -17.59 -22.43
CA VAL A 4 -23.47 -17.78 -23.04
C VAL A 4 -22.47 -17.77 -21.88
N GLN A 5 -21.86 -18.93 -21.61
CA GLN A 5 -20.69 -18.99 -20.74
C GLN A 5 -19.54 -18.40 -21.54
N ASP A 6 -19.22 -17.14 -21.31
CA ASP A 6 -17.93 -16.61 -21.72
C ASP A 6 -16.85 -17.57 -21.17
N PRO A 7 -15.82 -17.89 -21.96
CA PRO A 7 -14.72 -18.70 -21.46
C PRO A 7 -14.12 -18.00 -20.23
N VAL A 8 -14.32 -18.62 -19.06
CA VAL A 8 -13.76 -18.13 -17.81
C VAL A 8 -12.32 -18.61 -17.79
N ASP A 9 -11.38 -17.68 -17.95
CA ASP A 9 -9.97 -17.99 -17.73
C ASP A 9 -9.78 -18.32 -16.25
N HIS A 10 -9.16 -19.46 -15.96
CA HIS A 10 -8.99 -19.96 -14.60
C HIS A 10 -7.54 -19.80 -14.17
N ASP A 11 -7.28 -18.83 -13.31
CA ASP A 11 -5.99 -18.69 -12.64
C ASP A 11 -5.90 -19.62 -11.44
N ASP A 12 -4.77 -20.30 -11.30
CA ASP A 12 -4.39 -21.03 -10.09
C ASP A 12 -3.23 -20.30 -9.40
N VAL A 13 -3.58 -19.52 -8.37
CA VAL A 13 -2.65 -18.70 -7.59
C VAL A 13 -2.85 -18.96 -6.10
N PRO A 14 -1.76 -19.07 -5.31
CA PRO A 14 -1.90 -19.36 -3.89
C PRO A 14 -2.47 -18.17 -3.10
N ILE A 15 -2.22 -16.93 -3.55
CA ILE A 15 -2.75 -15.70 -2.93
C ILE A 15 -3.28 -14.75 -4.00
N LEU A 16 -4.55 -14.35 -3.85
CA LEU A 16 -5.18 -13.26 -4.62
C LEU A 16 -5.28 -12.00 -3.74
N ILE A 17 -4.73 -10.90 -4.22
CA ILE A 17 -4.77 -9.58 -3.57
C ILE A 17 -5.71 -8.68 -4.38
N ILE A 18 -6.73 -8.13 -3.72
CA ILE A 18 -7.70 -7.23 -4.37
C ILE A 18 -7.33 -5.79 -4.03
N GLY A 19 -6.84 -5.06 -5.03
CA GLY A 19 -6.44 -3.66 -4.97
C GLY A 19 -4.92 -3.47 -5.04
N SER A 20 -4.44 -2.64 -5.96
CA SER A 20 -3.02 -2.29 -6.11
C SER A 20 -2.64 -0.96 -5.45
N GLY A 21 -3.32 -0.60 -4.36
CA GLY A 21 -2.94 0.54 -3.52
C GLY A 21 -1.72 0.23 -2.63
N PRO A 22 -1.35 1.13 -1.71
CA PRO A 22 -0.10 1.01 -0.96
C PRO A 22 -0.08 -0.25 -0.09
N CYS A 23 -1.21 -0.62 0.52
CA CYS A 23 -1.32 -1.84 1.32
C CYS A 23 -1.18 -3.11 0.47
N GLY A 24 -1.82 -3.16 -0.71
CA GLY A 24 -1.78 -4.33 -1.59
C GLY A 24 -0.40 -4.55 -2.20
N LEU A 25 0.24 -3.45 -2.63
CA LEU A 25 1.62 -3.49 -3.13
C LEU A 25 2.61 -3.90 -2.04
N LEU A 26 2.49 -3.34 -0.82
CA LEU A 26 3.37 -3.72 0.29
C LEU A 26 3.17 -5.17 0.71
N LEU A 27 1.93 -5.67 0.75
CA LEU A 27 1.63 -7.08 1.01
C LEU A 27 2.27 -8.00 -0.04
N ALA A 28 2.11 -7.68 -1.33
CA ALA A 28 2.71 -8.45 -2.42
C ALA A 28 4.24 -8.45 -2.35
N PHE A 29 4.85 -7.31 -2.04
CA PHE A 29 6.29 -7.20 -1.78
C PHE A 29 6.72 -8.14 -0.64
N MET A 30 6.01 -8.10 0.50
CA MET A 30 6.32 -8.97 1.65
C MET A 30 6.18 -10.45 1.32
N LEU A 31 5.13 -10.85 0.60
CA LEU A 31 4.92 -12.23 0.16
C LEU A 31 6.03 -12.70 -0.77
N ALA A 32 6.43 -11.87 -1.73
CA ALA A 32 7.52 -12.17 -2.64
C ALA A 32 8.86 -12.35 -1.91
N ARG A 33 9.14 -11.53 -0.89
CA ARG A 33 10.32 -11.68 -0.02
C ARG A 33 10.30 -12.98 0.80
N LEU A 34 9.12 -13.56 1.01
CA LEU A 34 8.92 -14.86 1.65
C LEU A 34 8.83 -16.02 0.63
N GLY A 35 9.00 -15.75 -0.68
CA GLY A 35 8.90 -16.76 -1.74
C GLY A 35 7.48 -17.21 -2.07
N VAL A 36 6.46 -16.46 -1.66
CA VAL A 36 5.05 -16.79 -1.91
C VAL A 36 4.55 -16.02 -3.13
N ARG A 37 4.02 -16.77 -4.12
CA ARG A 37 3.43 -16.17 -5.33
C ARG A 37 2.14 -15.43 -5.01
N SER A 38 1.87 -14.32 -5.70
CA SER A 38 0.61 -13.60 -5.55
C SER A 38 0.18 -12.92 -6.86
N LEU A 39 -1.13 -12.81 -7.04
CA LEU A 39 -1.76 -12.02 -8.11
C LEU A 39 -2.48 -10.83 -7.48
N ILE A 40 -2.16 -9.63 -7.93
CA ILE A 40 -2.90 -8.40 -7.59
C ILE A 40 -3.88 -8.09 -8.71
N VAL A 41 -5.15 -7.87 -8.36
CA VAL A 41 -6.15 -7.33 -9.29
C VAL A 41 -6.55 -5.91 -8.89
N GLU A 42 -6.58 -5.00 -9.87
CA GLU A 42 -6.96 -3.60 -9.68
C GLU A 42 -8.04 -3.20 -10.67
N ARG A 43 -9.10 -2.55 -10.17
CA ARG A 43 -10.25 -2.11 -10.96
C ARG A 43 -9.87 -1.03 -11.97
N TYR A 44 -9.00 -0.09 -11.59
CA TYR A 44 -8.69 1.07 -12.42
C TYR A 44 -7.44 0.86 -13.31
N PRO A 45 -7.45 1.38 -14.56
CA PRO A 45 -6.28 1.30 -15.45
C PRO A 45 -5.12 2.16 -14.94
N THR A 46 -5.46 3.28 -14.32
CA THR A 46 -4.54 4.29 -13.81
C THR A 46 -4.91 4.64 -12.38
N ARG A 47 -3.95 5.23 -11.66
CA ARG A 47 -4.22 5.75 -10.31
C ARG A 47 -5.22 6.90 -10.39
N LEU A 48 -5.92 7.12 -9.29
CA LEU A 48 -6.76 8.30 -9.10
C LEU A 48 -5.85 9.48 -8.70
N ASP A 49 -6.01 10.63 -9.35
CA ASP A 49 -5.09 11.78 -9.23
C ASP A 49 -5.07 12.49 -7.86
N ALA A 50 -6.03 12.19 -6.98
CA ALA A 50 -6.12 12.85 -5.68
C ALA A 50 -5.14 12.22 -4.66
N PRO A 51 -4.22 12.98 -4.05
CA PRO A 51 -3.37 12.48 -2.97
C PRO A 51 -4.25 12.13 -1.75
N LYS A 52 -4.22 10.88 -1.30
CA LYS A 52 -4.99 10.43 -0.13
C LYS A 52 -4.12 10.38 1.12
N ALA A 53 -3.08 9.55 1.13
CA ALA A 53 -2.13 9.43 2.22
C ALA A 53 -0.79 10.14 1.87
N HIS A 54 -0.18 10.77 2.86
CA HIS A 54 1.14 11.39 2.72
C HIS A 54 2.10 11.08 3.87
N ALA A 55 1.61 10.57 5.02
CA ALA A 55 2.45 10.28 6.18
C ALA A 55 2.58 8.77 6.40
N LEU A 56 3.81 8.25 6.37
CA LEU A 56 4.14 6.89 6.77
C LEU A 56 4.48 6.84 8.25
N SER A 57 3.75 6.01 9.00
CA SER A 57 4.02 5.78 10.41
C SER A 57 5.39 5.11 10.62
N PRO A 58 6.02 5.26 11.81
CA PRO A 58 7.17 4.46 12.21
C PRO A 58 6.97 2.96 11.96
N ARG A 59 5.79 2.42 12.30
CA ARG A 59 5.50 1.00 12.15
C ARG A 59 5.51 0.55 10.68
N SER A 60 5.01 1.38 9.78
CA SER A 60 5.06 1.11 8.33
C SER A 60 6.51 1.06 7.84
N LEU A 61 7.36 1.97 8.31
CA LEU A 61 8.78 2.01 7.94
C LEU A 61 9.59 0.86 8.55
N GLU A 62 9.25 0.42 9.76
CA GLU A 62 9.82 -0.79 10.35
C GLU A 62 9.51 -2.03 9.50
N LEU A 63 8.27 -2.17 9.02
CA LEU A 63 7.89 -3.26 8.12
C LEU A 63 8.67 -3.18 6.80
N CYS A 64 8.79 -1.98 6.21
CA CYS A 64 9.61 -1.77 5.02
C CYS A 64 11.04 -2.25 5.27
N ARG A 65 11.67 -1.82 6.37
CA ARG A 65 13.03 -2.23 6.76
C ARG A 65 13.15 -3.74 6.98
N GLN A 66 12.20 -4.33 7.70
CA GLN A 66 12.19 -5.75 8.05
C GLN A 66 12.12 -6.64 6.81
N PHE A 67 11.32 -6.25 5.82
CA PHE A 67 11.20 -6.96 4.55
C PHE A 67 12.19 -6.45 3.50
N GLY A 68 13.10 -5.55 3.87
CA GLY A 68 14.22 -5.08 3.04
C GLY A 68 13.83 -4.19 1.86
N LEU A 69 12.74 -3.41 1.99
CA LEU A 69 12.47 -2.23 1.18
C LEU A 69 13.33 -1.08 1.71
N ASP A 70 14.05 -0.39 0.83
CA ASP A 70 15.06 0.59 1.26
C ASP A 70 14.44 1.88 1.84
N VAL A 71 14.48 1.99 3.16
CA VAL A 71 13.97 3.15 3.89
C VAL A 71 14.73 4.44 3.56
N ASN A 72 15.99 4.36 3.15
CA ASN A 72 16.74 5.57 2.75
C ASN A 72 16.22 6.10 1.41
N LYS A 73 15.84 5.23 0.46
CA LYS A 73 15.18 5.67 -0.78
C LYS A 73 13.82 6.31 -0.50
N ILE A 74 13.02 5.71 0.40
CA ILE A 74 11.76 6.33 0.86
C ILE A 74 12.04 7.74 1.37
N ARG A 75 13.05 7.91 2.24
CA ARG A 75 13.42 9.20 2.84
C ARG A 75 13.92 10.24 1.83
N ASN A 76 14.59 9.81 0.77
CA ASN A 76 15.12 10.69 -0.26
C ASN A 76 14.05 11.20 -1.24
N ILE A 77 12.92 10.51 -1.35
CA ILE A 77 11.81 10.90 -2.23
C ILE A 77 10.83 11.83 -1.51
N GLY A 78 10.58 11.57 -0.22
CA GLY A 78 9.64 12.36 0.56
C GLY A 78 10.17 13.72 1.01
N ALA A 79 9.33 14.44 1.75
CA ALA A 79 9.66 15.78 2.24
C ALA A 79 10.83 15.75 3.21
N ALA A 80 11.75 16.71 3.05
CA ALA A 80 12.82 16.93 4.00
C ALA A 80 12.24 17.27 5.38
N ARG A 81 12.90 16.77 6.43
CA ARG A 81 12.45 16.97 7.81
C ARG A 81 12.37 18.44 8.18
N GLU A 82 13.33 19.25 7.73
CA GLU A 82 13.36 20.69 7.97
C GLU A 82 12.15 21.43 7.39
N ASP A 83 11.51 20.89 6.36
CA ASP A 83 10.31 21.49 5.76
C ASP A 83 9.00 20.93 6.35
N ALA A 84 9.05 19.75 6.96
CA ALA A 84 7.86 18.98 7.34
C ALA A 84 7.58 18.87 8.85
N HIS A 85 8.38 19.52 9.70
CA HIS A 85 8.35 19.32 11.16
C HIS A 85 7.46 20.29 11.96
N TRP A 86 6.75 21.22 11.30
CA TRP A 86 5.88 22.19 11.97
C TRP A 86 4.44 22.13 11.48
N VAL A 87 3.49 22.16 12.42
CA VAL A 87 2.10 22.57 12.18
C VAL A 87 2.01 24.08 12.40
N ASN A 88 1.78 24.82 11.33
CA ASN A 88 1.61 26.28 11.38
C ASN A 88 0.12 26.65 11.47
N PHE A 89 -0.25 27.41 12.49
CA PHE A 89 -1.57 28.01 12.60
C PHE A 89 -1.51 29.43 12.03
N VAL A 90 -2.14 29.66 10.88
CA VAL A 90 -2.12 30.94 10.16
C VAL A 90 -3.54 31.40 9.87
N THR A 91 -3.79 32.71 9.86
CA THR A 91 -5.12 33.24 9.49
C THR A 91 -5.44 33.04 8.01
N SER A 92 -4.41 33.09 7.17
CA SER A 92 -4.43 32.79 5.74
C SER A 92 -2.99 32.49 5.28
N LEU A 93 -2.82 31.97 4.06
CA LEU A 93 -1.49 31.65 3.50
C LEU A 93 -0.54 32.86 3.43
N SER A 94 -1.08 34.07 3.26
CA SER A 94 -0.34 35.34 3.28
C SER A 94 -0.58 36.17 4.55
N GLY A 95 -1.25 35.59 5.54
CA GLY A 95 -1.73 36.27 6.73
C GLY A 95 -0.77 36.17 7.91
N LYS A 96 -1.32 36.40 9.11
CA LYS A 96 -0.54 36.37 10.34
C LYS A 96 -0.34 34.92 10.81
N LEU A 97 0.89 34.60 11.21
CA LEU A 97 1.20 33.40 11.99
C LEU A 97 0.66 33.57 13.42
N VAL A 98 -0.28 32.72 13.81
CA VAL A 98 -0.89 32.67 15.14
C VAL A 98 -0.01 31.86 16.10
N GLY A 99 0.56 30.75 15.62
CA GLY A 99 1.42 29.89 16.43
C GLY A 99 1.94 28.69 15.66
N ARG A 100 2.82 27.92 16.31
CA ARG A 100 3.42 26.69 15.76
C ARG A 100 3.40 25.59 16.81
N LEU A 101 3.15 24.36 16.36
CA LEU A 101 3.36 23.15 17.15
C LEU A 101 4.30 22.21 16.38
N PRO A 102 5.20 21.50 17.08
CA PRO A 102 5.97 20.45 16.44
C PRO A 102 5.02 19.40 15.87
N TYR A 103 5.29 18.94 14.64
CA TYR A 103 4.53 17.84 14.05
C TYR A 103 4.78 16.57 14.87
N GLU A 104 3.70 15.89 15.27
CA GLU A 104 3.77 14.80 16.23
C GLU A 104 4.79 13.72 15.82
N ARG A 105 5.60 13.29 16.79
CA ARG A 105 6.57 12.17 16.64
C ARG A 105 7.61 12.38 15.54
N MET A 106 7.90 13.64 15.21
CA MET A 106 9.07 14.02 14.42
C MET A 106 10.25 14.46 15.29
N ASP A 107 10.19 14.46 16.61
CA ASP A 107 11.36 14.69 17.44
C ASP A 107 12.31 13.47 17.46
N ALA A 108 13.57 13.68 17.89
CA ALA A 108 14.57 12.62 17.91
C ALA A 108 14.36 11.62 19.06
N GLU A 109 13.56 11.94 20.08
CA GLU A 109 13.33 11.07 21.25
C GLU A 109 12.54 9.83 20.86
N VAL A 110 11.74 9.89 19.80
CA VAL A 110 11.07 8.72 19.17
C VAL A 110 12.06 7.60 18.84
N LEU A 111 13.33 7.93 18.58
CA LEU A 111 14.36 6.93 18.28
C LEU A 111 14.74 6.06 19.49
N ASN A 112 14.31 6.42 20.70
CA ASN A 112 14.45 5.59 21.89
C ASN A 112 13.53 4.36 21.84
N ASP A 113 12.39 4.45 21.15
CA ASP A 113 11.37 3.39 21.10
C ASP A 113 11.31 2.66 19.75
N THR A 114 11.69 3.33 18.66
CA THR A 114 11.61 2.78 17.30
C THR A 114 12.81 3.22 16.45
N PRO A 115 13.36 2.37 15.57
CA PRO A 115 14.50 2.75 14.73
C PRO A 115 14.16 3.79 13.65
N THR A 116 12.89 4.15 13.47
CA THR A 116 12.44 5.01 12.37
C THR A 116 11.43 6.04 12.84
N MET A 117 11.64 7.31 12.49
CA MET A 117 10.63 8.37 12.68
C MET A 117 9.62 8.39 11.53
N ILE A 118 8.45 8.97 11.81
CA ILE A 118 7.41 9.27 10.82
C ILE A 118 8.02 10.02 9.62
N HIS A 119 7.51 9.76 8.43
CA HIS A 119 8.04 10.38 7.21
C HIS A 119 6.93 10.72 6.23
N ASN A 120 7.02 11.91 5.62
CA ASN A 120 6.04 12.36 4.65
C ASN A 120 6.51 12.04 3.23
N ILE A 121 5.78 11.18 2.53
CA ILE A 121 6.01 10.83 1.12
C ILE A 121 4.66 10.82 0.38
N PRO A 122 4.53 11.46 -0.79
CA PRO A 122 3.31 11.36 -1.58
C PRO A 122 2.98 9.89 -1.88
N GLN A 123 1.73 9.48 -1.67
CA GLN A 123 1.30 8.10 -1.94
C GLN A 123 1.67 7.58 -3.34
N PRO A 124 1.50 8.34 -4.44
CA PRO A 124 1.89 7.86 -5.77
C PRO A 124 3.37 7.49 -5.87
N GLU A 125 4.24 8.27 -5.23
CA GLU A 125 5.68 8.04 -5.19
C GLU A 125 6.04 6.80 -4.36
N PHE A 126 5.33 6.60 -3.23
CA PHE A 126 5.52 5.40 -2.42
C PHE A 126 5.06 4.13 -3.15
N GLU A 127 3.91 4.19 -3.82
CA GLU A 127 3.41 3.09 -4.65
C GLU A 127 4.36 2.78 -5.82
N ASP A 128 4.89 3.82 -6.48
CA ASP A 128 5.87 3.66 -7.58
C ASP A 128 7.18 3.05 -7.09
N LEU A 129 7.67 3.46 -5.92
CA LEU A 129 8.86 2.85 -5.33
C LEU A 129 8.63 1.36 -5.06
N ILE A 130 7.52 0.99 -4.41
CA ILE A 130 7.24 -0.43 -4.14
C ILE A 130 7.11 -1.20 -5.46
N ALA A 131 6.36 -0.67 -6.42
CA ALA A 131 6.14 -1.34 -7.71
C ALA A 131 7.46 -1.57 -8.49
N ARG A 132 8.42 -0.64 -8.40
CA ARG A 132 9.76 -0.78 -9.01
C ARG A 132 10.65 -1.78 -8.26
N GLU A 133 10.47 -1.91 -6.95
CA GLU A 133 11.26 -2.82 -6.11
C GLU A 133 10.61 -4.18 -5.89
N LEU A 134 9.42 -4.43 -6.45
CA LEU A 134 8.79 -5.74 -6.40
C LEU A 134 9.77 -6.81 -6.90
N PRO A 135 10.03 -7.86 -6.11
CA PRO A 135 10.88 -8.97 -6.54
C PRO A 135 10.31 -9.62 -7.81
N ASN A 136 11.19 -10.12 -8.68
CA ASN A 136 10.93 -10.70 -10.02
C ASN A 136 9.47 -11.06 -10.36
N HIS A 137 9.08 -10.75 -11.60
CA HIS A 137 7.75 -11.03 -12.19
C HIS A 137 7.20 -12.44 -11.98
N ASP A 138 8.05 -13.44 -11.71
CA ASP A 138 7.64 -14.82 -11.44
C ASP A 138 6.87 -14.99 -10.12
N LEU A 139 7.05 -14.08 -9.16
CA LEU A 139 6.38 -14.14 -7.84
C LEU A 139 5.19 -13.19 -7.70
N VAL A 140 5.18 -12.06 -8.43
CA VAL A 140 4.12 -11.07 -8.31
C VAL A 140 3.61 -10.68 -9.68
N GLU A 141 2.34 -10.98 -9.94
CA GLU A 141 1.61 -10.51 -11.11
C GLU A 141 0.65 -9.38 -10.71
N VAL A 142 0.53 -8.35 -11.55
CA VAL A 142 -0.41 -7.25 -11.35
C VAL A 142 -1.27 -7.07 -12.59
N ARG A 143 -2.59 -7.26 -12.43
CA ARG A 143 -3.60 -7.08 -13.47
C ARG A 143 -4.50 -5.89 -13.17
N LYS A 144 -4.39 -4.85 -13.99
CA LYS A 144 -5.28 -3.69 -13.94
C LYS A 144 -6.52 -3.91 -14.81
N ASN A 145 -7.54 -3.06 -14.67
CA ASN A 145 -8.86 -3.24 -15.31
C ASN A 145 -9.58 -4.55 -14.92
N HIS A 146 -9.25 -5.12 -13.76
CA HIS A 146 -9.87 -6.33 -13.25
C HIS A 146 -10.64 -5.99 -11.96
N SER A 147 -11.97 -6.06 -12.05
CA SER A 147 -12.83 -5.85 -10.88
C SER A 147 -13.10 -7.17 -10.19
N PHE A 148 -12.79 -7.24 -8.91
CA PHE A 148 -13.32 -8.31 -8.08
C PHE A 148 -14.84 -8.19 -7.98
N VAL A 149 -15.55 -9.26 -8.34
CA VAL A 149 -17.03 -9.30 -8.34
C VAL A 149 -17.56 -10.09 -7.15
N ARG A 150 -17.00 -11.29 -6.91
CA ARG A 150 -17.49 -12.23 -5.89
C ARG A 150 -16.42 -13.25 -5.52
N LEU A 151 -16.52 -13.76 -4.29
CA LEU A 151 -15.79 -14.93 -3.82
C LEU A 151 -16.79 -16.05 -3.49
N GLU A 152 -16.52 -17.26 -3.97
CA GLU A 152 -17.21 -18.49 -3.56
C GLU A 152 -16.18 -19.43 -2.95
N ASN A 153 -16.44 -19.93 -1.74
CA ASN A 153 -15.59 -20.97 -1.16
C ASN A 153 -15.90 -22.31 -1.81
N TRP A 154 -14.86 -22.99 -2.25
CA TRP A 154 -14.94 -24.39 -2.65
C TRP A 154 -14.37 -25.25 -1.54
N VAL A 155 -15.22 -26.10 -0.95
CA VAL A 155 -14.75 -27.22 -0.14
C VAL A 155 -14.49 -28.36 -1.12
N ALA A 156 -13.36 -29.06 -0.97
CA ALA A 156 -12.91 -30.15 -1.86
C ALA A 156 -13.91 -31.33 -2.02
N THR A 157 -15.08 -31.28 -1.36
CA THR A 157 -16.18 -32.24 -1.47
C THR A 157 -17.24 -31.89 -2.53
N GLY A 158 -17.07 -30.82 -3.31
CA GLY A 158 -17.94 -30.54 -4.46
C GLY A 158 -19.31 -29.92 -4.11
N GLN A 159 -19.49 -29.43 -2.88
CA GLN A 159 -20.67 -28.67 -2.49
C GLN A 159 -20.33 -27.21 -2.20
N ARG A 160 -21.07 -26.30 -2.86
CA ARG A 160 -21.04 -24.85 -2.58
C ARG A 160 -21.68 -24.59 -1.22
N VAL A 161 -20.96 -23.92 -0.33
CA VAL A 161 -21.50 -23.43 0.95
C VAL A 161 -21.60 -21.90 0.90
N PRO A 162 -22.79 -21.30 1.02
CA PRO A 162 -22.91 -19.85 1.16
C PRO A 162 -22.33 -19.39 2.51
N LEU A 163 -21.69 -18.22 2.51
CA LEU A 163 -21.16 -17.61 3.73
C LEU A 163 -22.32 -17.32 4.69
N GLY A 164 -22.21 -17.83 5.93
CA GLY A 164 -23.25 -17.78 6.93
C GLY A 164 -23.79 -16.37 7.19
N GLY A 165 -25.12 -16.28 7.25
CA GLY A 165 -25.79 -15.19 7.93
C GLY A 165 -25.65 -15.39 9.43
N SER A 166 -25.24 -14.33 10.12
CA SER A 166 -25.55 -14.10 11.52
C SER A 166 -27.00 -13.67 11.67
#